data_AF-A0A920AUH6-F1
#
_entry.id   AF-A0A920AUH6-F1
#
_cell.length_a   1.000
_cell.length_b   1.000
_cell.length_c   1.000
_cell.angle_alpha   90.00
_cell.angle_beta   90.00
_cell.angle_gamma   90.00
#
_symmetry.space_group_name_H-M   'P 1'
#
loop_
_entity.id
_entity.type
_entity.pdbx_description
1 polymer ?
#
loop_
_entity_poly.entity_id
_entity_poly.type
_entity_poly.pdbx_seq_one_letter_code
_entity_poly.pdbx_strand_id
1 'polypeptide(L)'
;MGLNVGSQDPGVEPINILQEMFDNYLSLESNNNNLIKLFPNPTNGLVHLSSEDNYKIDVFDNIGKLVFTTIGNSFNIQSLEKGSYYIKLESDNNTISTYKILRK
;
A
#
# COMPACT_ATOMS: atom_id res chain seq x y z
N MET A 1 -39.43 -12.48 -2.74
CA MET A 1 -38.50 -13.35 -2.00
C MET A 1 -38.33 -12.75 -0.62
N GLY A 2 -38.80 -13.43 0.43
CA GLY A 2 -38.67 -12.94 1.80
C GLY A 2 -37.26 -13.18 2.31
N LEU A 3 -36.69 -12.19 2.98
CA LEU A 3 -35.38 -12.31 3.61
C LEU A 3 -35.58 -13.18 4.85
N ASN A 4 -35.06 -14.41 4.82
CA ASN A 4 -35.11 -15.31 5.97
C ASN A 4 -34.12 -14.79 7.03
N VAL A 5 -34.63 -14.08 8.02
CA VAL A 5 -33.87 -13.75 9.23
C VAL A 5 -33.97 -14.96 10.15
N GLY A 6 -32.84 -15.52 10.59
CA GLY A 6 -32.83 -16.59 11.58
C GLY A 6 -33.60 -16.19 12.85
N SER A 7 -33.97 -17.16 13.67
CA SER A 7 -34.67 -16.89 14.94
C SER A 7 -33.89 -15.85 15.77
N GLN A 8 -34.55 -14.73 16.08
CA GLN A 8 -34.03 -13.73 17.00
C GLN A 8 -34.16 -14.25 18.42
N ASP A 9 -33.11 -14.09 19.23
CA ASP A 9 -33.19 -14.38 20.65
C ASP A 9 -34.22 -13.44 21.32
N PRO A 10 -35.04 -13.93 22.26
CA PRO A 10 -36.05 -13.11 22.92
C PRO A 10 -35.44 -11.90 23.63
N GLY A 11 -35.94 -10.70 23.31
CA GLY A 11 -35.50 -9.44 23.91
C GLY A 11 -34.43 -8.67 23.11
N VAL A 12 -34.00 -9.20 21.96
CA VAL A 12 -33.13 -8.45 21.04
C VAL A 12 -33.97 -7.69 20.03
N GLU A 13 -33.98 -6.36 20.17
CA GLU A 13 -34.60 -5.47 19.18
C GLU A 13 -33.94 -5.67 17.80
N PRO A 14 -34.72 -5.79 16.69
CA PRO A 14 -34.19 -6.01 15.35
C PRO A 14 -33.11 -5.01 14.92
N ILE A 15 -33.17 -3.78 15.44
CA ILE A 15 -32.18 -2.73 15.14
C ILE A 15 -30.79 -3.04 15.71
N ASN A 16 -30.70 -3.74 16.84
CA ASN A 16 -29.42 -4.09 17.46
C ASN A 16 -28.68 -5.13 16.61
N ILE A 17 -29.41 -6.08 16.00
CA ILE A 17 -28.83 -7.07 15.08
C ILE A 17 -28.27 -6.37 13.83
N LEU A 18 -29.01 -5.39 13.29
CA LEU A 18 -28.53 -4.62 12.14
C LEU A 18 -27.29 -3.78 12.49
N GLN A 19 -27.25 -3.20 13.69
CA GLN A 19 -26.08 -2.46 14.17
C GLN A 19 -24.86 -3.36 14.34
N GLU A 20 -25.01 -4.53 14.96
CA GLU A 20 -23.92 -5.50 15.12
C GLU A 20 -23.40 -6.03 13.78
N MET A 21 -24.30 -6.34 12.83
CA MET A 21 -23.90 -6.73 11.48
C MET A 21 -23.15 -5.61 10.74
N PHE A 22 -23.57 -4.36 10.95
CA PHE A 22 -22.94 -3.19 10.36
C PHE A 22 -21.58 -2.91 11.01
N ASP A 23 -21.46 -3.02 12.33
CA ASP A 23 -20.21 -2.82 13.08
C ASP A 23 -19.18 -3.90 12.73
N ASN A 24 -19.61 -5.15 12.55
CA ASN A 24 -18.75 -6.21 12.03
C ASN A 24 -18.25 -5.90 10.60
N TYR A 25 -19.10 -5.35 9.73
CA TYR A 25 -18.71 -4.97 8.37
C TYR A 25 -17.83 -3.70 8.32
N LEU A 26 -18.04 -2.78 9.27
CA LEU A 26 -17.27 -1.54 9.41
C LEU A 26 -15.98 -1.70 10.22
N SER A 27 -15.72 -2.88 10.78
CA SER A 27 -14.43 -3.19 11.37
C SER A 27 -13.36 -3.18 10.27
N LEU A 28 -12.80 -2.00 10.04
CA LEU A 28 -11.57 -1.86 9.28
C LEU A 28 -10.51 -2.63 10.05
N GLU A 29 -10.06 -3.76 9.50
CA GLU A 29 -8.83 -4.36 9.97
C GLU A 29 -7.76 -3.26 9.93
N SER A 30 -7.26 -2.88 11.11
CA SER A 30 -6.16 -1.94 11.22
C SER A 30 -4.99 -2.58 10.48
N ASN A 31 -4.83 -2.21 9.21
CA ASN A 31 -3.74 -2.64 8.36
C ASN A 31 -2.47 -2.00 8.92
N ASN A 32 -1.96 -2.58 9.99
CA ASN A 32 -0.60 -2.37 10.50
C ASN A 32 0.39 -3.05 9.54
N ASN A 33 0.21 -2.83 8.23
CA ASN A 33 1.20 -3.12 7.24
C ASN A 33 2.38 -2.23 7.63
N ASN A 34 3.53 -2.83 7.96
CA ASN A 34 4.78 -2.12 8.11
C ASN A 34 5.04 -1.36 6.80
N LEU A 35 4.54 -0.14 6.71
CA LEU A 35 4.57 0.70 5.53
C LEU A 35 6.01 1.16 5.36
N ILE A 36 6.68 0.58 4.38
CA ILE A 36 8.02 0.99 3.98
C ILE A 36 7.93 2.46 3.57
N LYS A 37 8.76 3.30 4.16
CA LYS A 37 8.89 4.70 3.79
C LYS A 37 10.04 4.85 2.81
N LEU A 38 9.83 5.61 1.74
CA LEU A 38 10.88 6.00 0.82
C LEU A 38 11.31 7.44 1.15
N PHE A 39 12.61 7.64 1.36
CA PHE A 39 13.15 8.93 1.75
C PHE A 39 14.52 9.21 1.12
N PRO A 40 14.89 10.48 0.89
CA PRO A 40 14.03 11.66 1.00
C PRO A 40 12.98 11.71 -0.12
N ASN A 41 11.81 12.26 0.15
CA ASN A 41 10.82 12.63 -0.87
C ASN A 41 10.37 14.08 -0.59
N PRO A 42 10.62 15.05 -1.49
CA PRO A 42 11.26 14.91 -2.80
C PRO A 42 12.77 14.57 -2.73
N THR A 43 13.30 13.89 -3.75
CA THR A 43 14.70 13.42 -3.82
C THR A 43 15.53 14.19 -4.86
N ASN A 44 16.84 14.27 -4.63
CA ASN A 44 17.85 14.71 -5.61
C ASN A 44 18.44 13.56 -6.44
N GLY A 45 17.93 12.32 -6.27
CA GLY A 45 18.36 11.15 -7.01
C GLY A 45 18.45 9.90 -6.14
N LEU A 46 19.19 9.97 -5.03
CA LEU A 46 19.36 8.85 -4.11
C LEU A 46 18.14 8.72 -3.19
N VAL A 47 17.61 7.50 -3.08
CA VAL A 47 16.43 7.15 -2.28
C VAL A 47 16.72 5.91 -1.47
N HIS A 48 16.32 5.92 -0.21
CA HIS A 48 16.43 4.82 0.74
C HIS A 48 15.05 4.34 1.18
N LEU A 49 14.95 3.06 1.48
CA LEU A 49 13.77 2.42 2.05
C LEU A 49 13.95 2.34 3.57
N SER A 50 12.87 2.52 4.34
CA SER A 50 12.88 2.32 5.80
C SER A 50 12.78 0.84 6.16
N SER A 51 13.65 0.02 5.58
CA SER A 51 13.75 -1.41 5.81
C SER A 51 15.20 -1.85 5.58
N GLU A 52 15.63 -2.86 6.32
CA GLU A 52 16.94 -3.51 6.11
C GLU A 52 16.88 -4.58 5.02
N ASP A 53 15.68 -5.06 4.68
CA ASP A 53 15.47 -6.08 3.66
C ASP A 53 15.74 -5.54 2.25
N ASN A 54 16.15 -6.44 1.36
CA ASN A 54 16.26 -6.13 -0.05
C ASN A 54 14.90 -6.31 -0.74
N TYR A 55 14.60 -5.39 -1.65
CA TYR A 55 13.42 -5.45 -2.51
C TYR A 55 13.86 -5.41 -3.95
N LYS A 56 13.09 -6.04 -4.83
CA LYS A 56 13.15 -5.70 -6.25
C LYS A 56 12.43 -4.37 -6.44
N ILE A 57 13.17 -3.40 -6.96
CA ILE A 57 12.75 -2.02 -7.11
C ILE A 57 12.62 -1.73 -8.60
N ASP A 58 11.39 -1.57 -9.07
CA ASP A 58 11.09 -1.14 -10.43
C ASP A 58 10.59 0.31 -10.40
N VAL A 59 11.20 1.17 -11.21
CA VAL A 59 10.86 2.61 -11.31
C VAL A 59 10.20 2.88 -12.65
N PHE A 60 9.02 3.49 -12.60
CA PHE A 60 8.22 3.86 -13.77
C PHE A 60 8.07 5.37 -13.89
N ASP A 61 8.07 5.88 -15.11
CA ASP A 61 7.74 7.28 -15.39
C ASP A 61 6.22 7.56 -15.33
N ASN A 62 5.81 8.78 -15.66
CA ASN A 62 4.42 9.22 -15.59
C ASN A 62 3.48 8.54 -16.62
N ILE A 63 4.02 7.89 -17.65
CA ILE A 63 3.24 7.13 -18.64
C ILE A 63 3.30 5.62 -18.39
N GLY A 64 3.98 5.19 -17.31
CA GLY A 64 4.08 3.78 -16.92
C GLY A 64 5.20 3.01 -17.61
N LYS A 65 6.16 3.68 -18.25
CA LYS A 65 7.34 3.03 -18.83
C LYS A 65 8.34 2.70 -17.73
N LEU A 66 8.84 1.46 -17.71
CA LEU A 66 9.95 1.04 -16.85
C LEU A 66 11.23 1.75 -17.29
N VAL A 67 11.83 2.55 -16.40
CA VAL A 67 13.02 3.37 -16.68
C VAL A 67 14.23 2.99 -15.85
N PHE A 68 14.04 2.28 -14.74
CA PHE A 68 15.13 1.80 -13.90
C PHE A 68 14.68 0.55 -13.12
N THR A 69 15.59 -0.39 -12.90
CA THR A 69 15.36 -1.58 -12.07
C THR A 69 16.61 -1.89 -11.25
N THR A 70 16.43 -2.29 -9.99
CA THR A 70 17.52 -2.76 -9.13
C THR A 70 17.00 -3.69 -8.04
N ILE A 71 17.91 -4.31 -7.31
CA ILE A 71 17.60 -5.08 -6.10
C ILE A 71 18.38 -4.48 -4.94
N GLY A 72 17.68 -4.15 -3.87
CA GLY A 72 18.30 -3.56 -2.68
C GLY A 72 17.30 -2.86 -1.76
N ASN A 73 17.83 -2.11 -0.80
CA ASN A 73 17.08 -1.22 0.08
C ASN A 73 17.32 0.28 -0.22
N SER A 74 18.00 0.57 -1.33
CA SER A 74 18.23 1.92 -1.82
C SER A 74 18.44 1.89 -3.34
N PHE A 75 18.23 3.04 -3.97
CA PHE A 75 18.37 3.18 -5.42
C PHE A 75 18.68 4.63 -5.80
N ASN A 76 19.33 4.82 -6.94
CA ASN A 76 19.74 6.14 -7.41
C ASN A 76 19.15 6.45 -8.79
N ILE A 77 18.24 7.42 -8.82
CA ILE A 77 17.60 7.97 -10.03
C ILE A 77 18.11 9.38 -10.37
N GLN A 78 19.35 9.72 -9.96
CA GLN A 78 19.93 11.03 -10.24
C GLN A 78 20.05 11.32 -11.74
N SER A 79 20.28 10.29 -12.56
CA SER A 79 20.38 10.40 -14.02
C SER A 79 19.02 10.63 -14.71
N LEU A 80 17.91 10.42 -14.02
CA LEU A 80 16.58 10.66 -14.56
C LEU A 80 16.22 12.15 -14.48
N GLU A 81 15.37 12.59 -15.40
CA GLU A 81 14.87 13.97 -15.43
C GLU A 81 14.03 14.31 -14.20
N LYS A 82 13.81 15.61 -14.00
CA LYS A 82 12.96 16.11 -12.92
C LYS A 82 11.52 15.73 -13.20
N GLY A 83 10.81 15.21 -12.20
CA GLY A 83 9.45 14.75 -12.42
C GLY A 83 8.92 13.81 -11.34
N SER A 84 7.72 13.30 -11.57
CA SER A 84 7.11 12.26 -10.73
C SER A 84 7.43 10.88 -11.27
N TYR A 85 7.78 9.97 -10.36
CA TYR A 85 8.03 8.57 -10.66
C TYR A 85 7.22 7.66 -9.72
N TYR A 86 6.92 6.46 -10.20
CA TYR A 86 6.24 5.42 -9.44
C TYR A 86 7.22 4.28 -9.15
N ILE A 87 7.34 3.91 -7.88
CA ILE A 87 8.27 2.89 -7.40
C ILE A 87 7.46 1.68 -6.99
N LYS A 88 7.66 0.56 -7.67
CA LYS A 88 7.10 -0.74 -7.27
C LYS A 88 8.18 -1.49 -6.51
N LEU A 89 7.88 -1.82 -5.26
CA LEU A 89 8.69 -2.69 -4.41
C LEU A 89 8.05 -4.07 -4.37
N GLU A 90 8.86 -5.09 -4.62
CA GLU A 90 8.48 -6.50 -4.52
C GLU A 90 9.44 -7.16 -3.53
N SER A 91 8.91 -7.68 -2.42
CA SER A 91 9.68 -8.43 -1.42
C SER A 91 9.78 -9.91 -1.78
N ASP A 92 10.66 -10.64 -1.09
CA ASP A 92 10.88 -12.08 -1.31
C ASP A 92 9.63 -12.95 -1.10
N ASN A 93 8.68 -12.49 -0.27
CA ASN A 93 7.40 -13.17 -0.06
C ASN A 93 6.31 -12.74 -1.06
N ASN A 94 6.69 -12.11 -2.18
CA ASN A 94 5.81 -11.58 -3.23
C ASN A 94 4.84 -10.48 -2.76
N THR A 95 5.12 -9.82 -1.64
CA THR A 95 4.34 -8.63 -1.25
C THR A 95 4.73 -7.47 -2.14
N ILE A 96 3.74 -6.86 -2.80
CA ILE A 96 3.94 -5.74 -3.72
C ILE A 96 3.41 -4.47 -3.08
N SER A 97 4.22 -3.41 -3.11
CA SER A 97 3.80 -2.06 -2.70
C SER A 97 4.26 -1.02 -3.72
N THR A 98 3.44 0.02 -3.90
CA THR A 98 3.70 1.07 -4.89
C THR A 98 3.74 2.44 -4.22
N TYR A 99 4.76 3.23 -4.54
CA TYR A 99 4.98 4.55 -3.98
C TYR A 99 5.15 5.59 -5.09
N LYS A 100 4.77 6.84 -4.81
CA LYS A 100 5.08 7.97 -5.68
C LYS A 100 6.22 8.79 -5.08
N ILE A 101 7.21 9.14 -5.89
CA ILE A 101 8.31 10.01 -5.48
C ILE A 101 8.47 11.19 -6.43
N LEU A 102 8.92 12.33 -5.90
CA LEU A 102 9.22 13.53 -6.69
C LEU A 102 10.73 13.71 -6.82
N ARG A 103 11.26 13.71 -8.05
CA ARG A 103 12.65 14.01 -8.39
C ARG A 103 12.79 15.52 -8.66
N LYS A 104 13.66 16.20 -7.90
CA LYS A 104 13.92 17.64 -7.98
C LYS A 104 14.83 18.06 -9.12
#